data_AF-A0A3P7PQY3-F1
#
_entry.id   AF-A0A3P7PQY3-F1
#
_cell.length_a   1.000
_cell.length_b   1.000
_cell.length_c   1.000
_cell.angle_alpha   90.00
_cell.angle_beta   90.00
_cell.angle_gamma   90.00
#
_symmetry.space_group_name_H-M   'P 1'
#
loop_
_entity.id
_entity.type
_entity.pdbx_description
1 polymer ?
#
loop_
_entity_poly.entity_id
_entity_poly.type
_entity_poly.pdbx_seq_one_letter_code
_entity_poly.pdbx_strand_id
1 'polypeptide(L)'
;MVPPGDGTDSETMELTSGTGAPPHTTGPLFHNFGWNCHLFRFVAGVIRRERLPAFERLLWRACRGNVFLRTSEIDDVLNDTVTGEPVNKTVFIIFFQGDQLKTKVKKICEG
;
A
#
# COMPACT_ATOMS: atom_id res chain seq x y z
N MET A 1 31.02 7.91 52.00
CA MET A 1 31.70 8.68 50.93
C MET A 1 33.08 8.08 50.71
N VAL A 2 33.16 7.12 49.78
CA VAL A 2 34.22 6.81 48.78
C VAL A 2 33.60 5.67 47.93
N PRO A 3 33.34 5.87 46.62
CA PRO A 3 33.21 4.77 45.66
C PRO A 3 34.60 4.42 45.11
N PRO A 4 34.87 3.14 44.78
CA PRO A 4 35.15 2.82 43.38
C PRO A 4 34.63 1.40 43.02
N GLY A 5 34.12 1.13 41.83
CA GLY A 5 34.92 1.05 40.61
C GLY A 5 35.44 -0.38 40.43
N ASP A 6 34.57 -1.28 39.98
CA ASP A 6 34.90 -2.62 39.46
C ASP A 6 34.67 -2.50 37.93
N GLY A 7 35.67 -2.58 37.06
CA GLY A 7 36.49 -3.78 36.84
C GLY A 7 35.61 -4.81 36.11
N THR A 8 35.55 -4.85 34.78
CA THR A 8 36.28 -5.86 33.98
C THR A 8 36.11 -7.25 34.62
N ASP A 9 35.30 -8.19 34.12
CA ASP A 9 35.54 -8.88 32.85
C ASP A 9 34.39 -9.82 32.45
N SER A 10 34.31 -10.03 31.14
CA SER A 10 33.77 -11.17 30.39
C SER A 10 33.76 -12.53 31.09
N GLU A 11 32.67 -13.28 30.85
CA GLU A 11 32.47 -14.75 30.88
C GLU A 11 31.06 -15.03 31.47
N THR A 12 30.18 -15.90 30.99
CA THR A 12 30.24 -16.93 29.96
C THR A 12 28.79 -17.28 29.60
N MET A 13 28.57 -17.67 28.34
CA MET A 13 27.32 -18.31 27.90
C MET A 13 27.08 -19.60 28.68
N GLU A 14 25.89 -19.76 29.27
CA GLU A 14 25.35 -21.08 29.61
C GLU A 14 24.00 -21.26 28.88
N LEU A 15 24.07 -21.96 27.75
CA LEU A 15 22.94 -22.61 27.11
C LEU A 15 22.51 -23.77 28.02
N THR A 16 21.30 -23.71 28.59
CA THR A 16 20.63 -24.94 29.04
C THR A 16 19.32 -25.11 28.29
N SER A 17 19.32 -26.18 27.49
CA SER A 17 18.19 -26.77 26.79
C SER A 17 17.11 -27.18 27.79
N GLY A 18 15.93 -26.56 27.68
CA GLY A 18 14.72 -26.97 28.39
C GLY A 18 13.55 -27.07 27.43
N THR A 19 13.53 -28.13 26.61
CA THR A 19 12.37 -28.51 25.79
C THR A 19 11.23 -28.91 26.73
N GLY A 20 10.19 -28.09 26.81
CA GLY A 20 9.01 -28.36 27.62
C GLY A 20 7.76 -27.78 26.98
N ALA A 21 7.37 -28.32 25.81
CA ALA A 21 6.07 -28.03 25.20
C ALA A 21 5.02 -29.00 25.74
N PRO A 22 3.94 -28.55 26.39
CA PRO A 22 2.73 -29.35 26.52
C PRO A 22 1.87 -29.22 25.25
N PRO A 23 1.37 -30.35 24.71
CA PRO A 23 0.55 -30.40 23.50
C PRO A 23 -0.90 -30.01 23.79
N HIS A 24 -1.66 -29.74 22.74
CA HIS A 24 -3.14 -29.65 22.65
C HIS A 24 -3.85 -28.49 23.38
N THR A 25 -3.92 -27.33 22.71
CA THR A 25 -5.21 -26.68 22.45
C THR A 25 -5.08 -25.91 21.15
N THR A 26 -5.55 -26.54 20.08
CA THR A 26 -5.70 -25.97 18.75
C THR A 26 -6.79 -24.90 18.80
N GLY A 27 -6.40 -23.64 18.84
CA GLY A 27 -7.30 -22.49 18.68
C GLY A 27 -6.50 -21.30 18.15
N PRO A 28 -6.93 -20.64 17.07
CA PRO A 28 -6.17 -19.55 16.46
C PRO A 28 -6.32 -18.28 17.31
N LEU A 29 -5.50 -18.13 18.36
CA LEU A 29 -5.33 -16.87 19.09
C LEU A 29 -4.44 -15.86 18.32
N PHE A 30 -4.10 -16.14 17.06
CA PHE A 30 -3.43 -15.22 16.15
C PHE A 30 -4.37 -14.48 15.18
N HIS A 31 -5.67 -14.35 15.48
CA HIS A 31 -6.59 -13.61 14.59
C HIS A 31 -7.07 -12.25 15.11
N ASN A 32 -6.53 -11.70 16.22
CA ASN A 32 -6.97 -10.36 16.61
C ASN A 32 -5.97 -9.58 17.48
N PHE A 33 -4.75 -9.38 16.97
CA PHE A 33 -3.82 -8.39 17.53
C PHE A 33 -3.42 -7.41 16.41
N GLY A 34 -4.17 -6.32 16.23
CA GLY A 34 -3.61 -5.05 15.75
C GLY A 34 -3.11 -4.91 14.30
N TRP A 35 -3.31 -5.87 13.39
CA TRP A 35 -2.93 -5.71 11.95
C TRP A 35 -4.04 -5.17 11.05
N ASN A 36 -5.22 -4.86 11.58
CA ASN A 36 -6.25 -4.08 10.85
C ASN A 36 -6.04 -2.56 10.99
N CYS A 37 -4.78 -2.12 11.06
CA CYS A 37 -4.45 -0.75 10.71
C CYS A 37 -4.71 -0.60 9.20
N HIS A 38 -5.94 -0.22 8.87
CA HIS A 38 -6.44 0.19 7.55
C HIS A 38 -5.33 0.44 6.53
N LEU A 39 -4.88 -0.61 5.86
CA LEU A 39 -3.92 -0.48 4.78
C LEU A 39 -4.67 0.28 3.67
N PHE A 40 -4.23 1.50 3.38
CA PHE A 40 -4.76 2.28 2.26
C PHE A 40 -4.78 1.38 1.02
N ARG A 41 -5.96 1.21 0.43
CA ARG A 41 -6.11 0.45 -0.80
C ARG A 41 -5.75 1.36 -1.95
N PHE A 42 -5.18 0.81 -3.01
CA PHE A 42 -4.87 1.59 -4.20
C PHE A 42 -5.28 0.89 -5.49
N VAL A 43 -5.49 1.68 -6.54
CA VAL A 43 -5.70 1.25 -7.92
C VAL A 43 -4.75 2.05 -8.79
N ALA A 44 -4.03 1.37 -9.68
CA ALA A 44 -3.15 2.01 -10.66
C ALA A 44 -3.55 1.59 -12.08
N GLY A 45 -3.32 2.48 -13.04
CA GLY A 45 -3.66 2.24 -14.44
C GLY A 45 -3.04 3.25 -15.39
N VAL A 46 -3.32 3.06 -16.68
CA VAL A 46 -2.89 3.96 -17.76
C VAL A 46 -4.13 4.58 -18.39
N ILE A 47 -4.11 5.88 -18.61
CA ILE A 47 -5.18 6.64 -19.25
C ILE A 47 -4.59 7.55 -20.34
N ARG A 48 -5.37 7.86 -21.37
CA ARG A 48 -4.99 8.87 -22.36
C ARG A 48 -4.99 10.25 -21.71
N ARG A 49 -3.98 11.06 -22.04
CA ARG A 49 -3.80 12.42 -21.48
C ARG A 49 -5.05 13.30 -21.68
N GLU A 50 -5.71 13.18 -22.83
CA GLU A 50 -6.94 13.92 -23.17
C GLU A 50 -8.14 13.57 -22.26
N ARG A 51 -8.19 12.35 -21.72
CA ARG A 51 -9.28 11.87 -20.86
C ARG A 51 -9.02 12.13 -19.38
N LEU A 52 -7.77 12.38 -19.01
CA LEU A 52 -7.34 12.67 -17.65
C LEU A 52 -8.16 13.78 -16.95
N PRO A 53 -8.35 14.99 -17.53
CA PRO A 53 -9.09 16.05 -16.84
C PRO A 53 -10.57 15.73 -16.63
N ALA A 54 -11.18 14.93 -17.50
CA ALA A 54 -12.56 14.46 -17.31
C ALA A 54 -12.64 13.43 -16.18
N PHE A 55 -11.70 12.49 -16.15
CA PHE A 55 -11.57 11.47 -15.12
C PHE A 55 -11.36 12.08 -13.73
N GLU A 56 -10.44 13.05 -13.60
CA GLU A 56 -10.18 13.77 -12.34
C GLU A 56 -11.43 14.45 -11.77
N ARG A 57 -12.18 15.16 -12.62
CA ARG A 57 -13.43 15.83 -12.21
C ARG A 57 -14.48 14.81 -11.76
N LEU A 58 -14.57 13.66 -12.42
CA LEU A 58 -15.50 12.60 -12.05
C LEU A 58 -15.12 11.99 -10.69
N LEU A 59 -13.83 11.69 -10.50
CA LEU A 59 -13.29 11.17 -9.25
C LEU A 59 -13.55 12.12 -8.09
N TRP A 60 -13.28 13.42 -8.28
CA TRP A 60 -13.55 14.47 -7.30
C TRP A 60 -15.02 14.54 -6.91
N ARG A 61 -15.93 14.51 -7.89
CA ARG A 61 -17.38 14.56 -7.65
C ARG A 61 -17.90 13.33 -6.92
N ALA A 62 -17.43 12.14 -7.28
CA ALA A 62 -17.91 10.89 -6.72
C ALA A 62 -17.36 10.61 -5.31
N CYS A 63 -16.13 11.06 -5.04
CA CYS A 63 -15.39 10.70 -3.83
C CYS A 63 -15.17 11.84 -2.83
N ARG A 64 -15.45 13.11 -3.20
CA ARG A 64 -15.46 14.30 -2.31
C ARG A 64 -14.22 14.43 -1.40
N GLY A 65 -13.02 14.16 -1.92
CA GLY A 65 -11.77 14.29 -1.16
C GLY A 65 -11.36 13.08 -0.32
N ASN A 66 -12.11 11.97 -0.35
CA ASN A 66 -11.71 10.72 0.35
C ASN A 66 -10.73 9.85 -0.46
N VAL A 67 -10.25 10.35 -1.59
CA VAL A 67 -9.32 9.64 -2.48
C VAL A 67 -8.19 10.58 -2.88
N PHE A 68 -6.99 10.03 -2.98
CA PHE A 68 -5.81 10.76 -3.38
C PHE A 68 -5.32 10.23 -4.72
N LEU A 69 -5.40 11.06 -5.76
CA LEU A 69 -4.95 10.73 -7.10
C LEU A 69 -3.56 11.32 -7.36
N ARG A 70 -2.67 10.50 -7.89
CA ARG A 70 -1.35 10.89 -8.38
C ARG A 70 -1.21 10.43 -9.82
N THR A 71 -0.63 11.29 -10.64
CA THR A 71 -0.45 11.06 -12.07
C THR A 71 1.02 11.30 -12.41
N SER A 72 1.52 10.57 -13.41
CA SER A 72 2.79 10.86 -14.05
C SER A 72 2.59 10.74 -15.55
N GLU A 73 3.01 11.76 -16.28
CA GLU A 73 3.01 11.74 -17.73
C GLU A 73 4.07 10.74 -18.23
N ILE A 74 3.77 10.08 -19.34
CA ILE A 74 4.75 9.28 -20.07
C ILE A 74 5.24 10.19 -21.20
N ASP A 75 6.51 10.57 -21.16
CA ASP A 75 7.13 11.45 -22.16
C ASP A 75 7.33 10.75 -23.51
N ASP A 76 7.42 9.42 -23.50
CA ASP A 76 7.53 8.62 -24.72
C ASP A 76 6.19 8.61 -25.45
N VAL A 77 6.20 9.25 -26.62
CA VAL A 77 5.11 9.18 -27.59
C VAL A 77 5.03 7.74 -28.10
N LEU A 78 4.11 6.97 -27.52
CA LEU A 78 3.89 5.60 -27.94
C LEU A 78 3.12 5.63 -29.26
N ASN A 79 3.83 5.37 -30.36
CA ASN A 79 3.21 5.18 -31.67
C ASN A 79 2.31 3.95 -31.60
N ASP A 80 1.00 4.16 -31.72
CA ASP A 80 0.05 3.06 -31.70
C ASP A 80 0.28 2.19 -32.95
N THR A 81 0.58 0.91 -32.79
CA THR A 81 0.96 0.01 -33.91
C THR A 81 -0.18 -0.25 -34.90
N VAL A 82 -1.39 0.23 -34.60
CA VAL A 82 -2.60 0.03 -35.40
C VAL A 82 -2.95 1.27 -36.24
N THR A 83 -2.71 2.47 -35.72
CA THR A 83 -3.07 3.75 -36.37
C THR A 83 -1.87 4.60 -36.77
N GLY A 84 -0.68 4.34 -36.22
CA GLY A 84 0.52 5.14 -36.48
C GLY A 84 0.49 6.53 -35.83
N GLU A 85 -0.55 6.85 -35.07
CA GLU A 85 -0.72 8.16 -34.44
C GLU A 85 0.02 8.23 -33.09
N PRO A 86 0.62 9.38 -32.78
CA PRO A 86 1.28 9.63 -31.51
C PRO A 86 0.25 9.69 -30.36
N VAL A 87 0.18 8.67 -29.51
CA VAL A 87 -0.76 8.64 -28.38
C VAL A 87 -0.06 8.99 -27.07
N ASN A 88 -0.33 10.19 -26.55
CA ASN A 88 0.14 10.62 -25.24
C ASN A 88 -0.65 9.91 -24.12
N LYS A 89 0.06 9.11 -23.34
CA LYS A 89 -0.49 8.35 -22.21
C LYS A 89 0.03 8.90 -20.89
N THR A 90 -0.74 8.69 -19.85
CA THR A 90 -0.43 9.10 -18.48
C THR A 90 -0.71 7.92 -17.57
N VAL A 91 0.23 7.60 -16.68
CA VAL A 91 -0.02 6.64 -15.60
C VAL A 91 -0.66 7.35 -14.43
N PHE A 92 -1.57 6.67 -13.76
CA PHE A 92 -2.23 7.18 -12.57
C PHE A 92 -2.24 6.14 -11.46
N ILE A 93 -2.23 6.60 -10.22
CA ILE A 93 -2.46 5.80 -9.02
C ILE A 93 -3.44 6.54 -8.10
N ILE A 94 -4.45 5.83 -7.61
CA ILE A 94 -5.49 6.34 -6.74
C ILE A 94 -5.41 5.60 -5.42
N PHE A 95 -5.18 6.32 -4.33
CA PHE A 95 -5.24 5.80 -2.98
C PHE A 95 -6.60 6.11 -2.37
N PHE A 96 -7.18 5.14 -1.68
CA PHE A 96 -8.45 5.29 -0.99
C PHE A 96 -8.50 4.40 0.25
N GLN A 97 -9.24 4.85 1.27
CA GLN A 97 -9.43 4.11 2.50
C GLN A 97 -10.89 3.64 2.62
N GLY A 98 -11.07 2.35 2.91
CA GLY A 98 -12.39 1.76 3.11
C GLY A 98 -13.05 1.20 1.84
N ASP A 99 -13.95 0.24 2.04
CA ASP A 99 -14.51 -0.58 0.97
C ASP A 99 -15.57 0.12 0.12
N GLN A 100 -16.26 1.14 0.67
CA GLN A 100 -17.28 1.88 -0.07
C GLN A 100 -16.69 2.65 -1.27
N LEU A 101 -15.48 3.18 -1.13
CA LEU A 101 -14.80 3.91 -2.20
C LEU A 101 -14.25 2.98 -3.27
N LYS A 102 -13.88 1.75 -2.91
CA LYS A 102 -13.38 0.74 -3.85
C LYS A 102 -14.33 0.55 -5.03
N THR A 103 -15.61 0.32 -4.75
CA THR A 103 -16.62 0.07 -5.79
C THR A 103 -16.85 1.30 -6.67
N LYS A 104 -16.79 2.50 -6.09
CA LYS A 104 -16.93 3.76 -6.85
C LYS A 104 -15.74 4.01 -7.77
N VAL A 105 -14.51 3.90 -7.24
CA VAL A 105 -13.27 4.08 -8.01
C VAL A 105 -13.22 3.06 -9.14
N LYS A 106 -13.56 1.79 -8.86
CA LYS A 106 -13.56 0.75 -9.89
C LYS A 106 -14.53 1.06 -11.03
N LYS A 107 -15.77 1.47 -10.72
CA LYS A 107 -16.75 1.90 -11.74
C LYS A 107 -16.27 3.09 -12.57
N ILE A 108 -15.57 4.03 -11.94
CA ILE A 108 -15.01 5.20 -12.63
C ILE A 108 -13.85 4.79 -13.55
N CYS A 109 -13.06 3.78 -13.18
CA CYS A 109 -12.00 3.22 -14.03
C CYS A 109 -12.54 2.36 -15.19
N GLU A 110 -13.77 1.84 -15.09
CA GLU A 110 -14.43 1.02 -16.12
C GLU A 110 -15.21 1.86 -17.16
N GLY A 111 -15.44 3.15 -16.90
CA GLY A 111 -16.20 4.07 -17.77
C GLY A 111 -15.37 4.81 -18.80
#